data_AF-A0A957IZF8-F1
#
_entry.id   AF-A0A957IZF8-F1
#
_cell.length_a   1.000
_cell.length_b   1.000
_cell.length_c   1.000
_cell.angle_alpha   90.00
_cell.angle_beta   90.00
_cell.angle_gamma   90.00
#
_symmetry.space_group_name_H-M   'P 1'
#
loop_
_entity.id
_entity.type
_entity.pdbx_description
1 polymer ?
#
loop_
_entity_poly.entity_id
_entity_poly.type
_entity_poly.pdbx_seq_one_letter_code
_entity_poly.pdbx_strand_id
1 'polypeptide(L)'
;IVGSFCGAVNHFSSVREFLRKYGVTDLEQVQRIEYRAGHWPGKMRVTLRNGRRLELDKFYANYMNLFYVVERSLYCVDLSNELADISAGDAWAPRYEARHEGFSLIIGRTAAGQAALDACQAAGAIELLPTDRADALEMHSHGLYNKKIAVWTRIDLRKALGRAVPAYGYRPLLSGRSRLVGGWIAAVYAVGQQRWARWIVNRLPVELTGKAFAAVRKRWRKNTRPRRSGALGTYDVIENAGTDMT
;
A
#
# COMPACT_ATOMS: atom_id res chain seq x y z
N ILE A 1 -11.02 4.38 18.13
CA ILE A 1 -9.75 4.33 17.38
C ILE A 1 -10.06 4.36 15.88
N VAL A 2 -9.45 5.29 15.13
CA VAL A 2 -9.59 5.38 13.67
C VAL A 2 -8.25 4.98 13.02
N GLY A 3 -8.28 3.98 12.14
CA GLY A 3 -7.09 3.44 11.46
C GLY A 3 -7.11 3.66 9.96
N SER A 4 -6.04 4.24 9.41
CA SER A 4 -5.91 4.43 7.95
C SER A 4 -5.42 3.16 7.24
N PHE A 5 -5.88 2.88 6.03
CA PHE A 5 -5.31 1.78 5.25
C PHE A 5 -3.82 2.00 4.99
N CYS A 6 -3.00 0.95 5.06
CA CYS A 6 -1.55 1.01 4.95
C CYS A 6 -1.00 -0.05 3.98
N GLY A 7 -0.64 0.39 2.77
CA GLY A 7 -0.03 -0.48 1.77
C GLY A 7 1.46 -0.77 2.05
N ALA A 8 2.25 0.26 2.28
CA ALA A 8 3.67 0.17 2.58
C ALA A 8 4.16 1.49 3.19
N VAL A 9 5.17 1.42 4.05
CA VAL A 9 5.90 2.59 4.54
C VAL A 9 7.28 2.60 3.89
N ASN A 10 7.73 3.77 3.44
CA ASN A 10 9.05 3.95 2.84
C ASN A 10 10.00 4.64 3.83
N HIS A 11 11.28 4.35 3.70
CA HIS A 11 12.32 5.14 4.34
C HIS A 11 12.27 6.59 3.83
N PHE A 12 12.52 7.55 4.72
CA PHE A 12 12.62 8.96 4.34
C PHE A 12 13.68 9.25 3.25
N SER A 13 14.64 8.33 3.08
CA SER A 13 15.58 8.36 1.95
C SER A 13 14.88 8.39 0.59
N SER A 14 13.66 7.85 0.44
CA SER A 14 12.90 7.96 -0.82
C SER A 14 12.64 9.41 -1.22
N VAL A 15 12.28 10.25 -0.25
CA VAL A 15 12.03 11.68 -0.44
C VAL A 15 13.36 12.40 -0.69
N ARG A 16 14.41 12.07 0.08
CA ARG A 16 15.73 12.67 -0.11
C ARG A 16 16.31 12.41 -1.51
N GLU A 17 16.16 11.19 -2.03
CA GLU A 17 16.63 10.86 -3.38
C GLU A 17 15.78 11.54 -4.46
N PHE A 18 14.47 11.68 -4.24
CA PHE A 18 13.62 12.49 -5.10
C PHE A 18 14.09 13.95 -5.15
N LEU A 19 14.33 14.58 -3.99
CA LEU A 19 14.83 15.94 -3.89
C LEU A 19 16.18 16.13 -4.59
N ARG A 20 17.11 15.16 -4.40
CA ARG A 20 18.44 15.21 -5.02
C ARG A 20 18.38 15.21 -6.55
N LYS A 21 17.40 14.52 -7.16
CA LYS A 21 17.19 14.55 -8.62
C LYS A 21 16.86 15.96 -9.16
N TYR A 22 16.33 16.84 -8.32
CA TYR A 22 16.06 18.24 -8.63
C TYR A 22 17.11 19.20 -8.03
N GLY A 23 18.29 18.67 -7.69
CA GLY A 23 19.40 19.45 -7.15
C GLY A 23 19.20 19.96 -5.72
N VAL A 24 18.23 19.41 -4.96
CA VAL A 24 18.01 19.78 -3.55
C VAL A 24 18.70 18.74 -2.65
N THR A 25 19.81 19.14 -2.04
CA THR A 25 20.59 18.29 -1.12
C THR A 25 20.43 18.71 0.34
N ASP A 26 20.26 20.00 0.59
CA ASP A 26 19.97 20.56 1.91
C ASP A 26 18.46 20.53 2.19
N LEU A 27 18.10 19.82 3.26
CA LEU A 27 16.71 19.59 3.66
C LEU A 27 16.10 20.81 4.37
N GLU A 28 16.90 21.75 4.87
CA GLU A 28 16.39 22.96 5.51
C GLU A 28 15.66 23.85 4.50
N GLN A 29 15.96 23.71 3.20
CA GLN A 29 15.24 24.36 2.12
C GLN A 29 13.80 23.85 1.96
N VAL A 30 13.45 22.69 2.52
CA VAL A 30 12.10 22.12 2.41
C VAL A 30 11.17 22.79 3.42
N GLN A 31 10.12 23.44 2.92
CA GLN A 31 9.08 24.04 3.76
C GLN A 31 7.93 23.08 4.04
N ARG A 32 7.48 22.33 3.02
CA ARG A 32 6.30 21.46 3.12
C ARG A 32 6.39 20.29 2.15
N ILE A 33 5.97 19.11 2.62
CA ILE A 33 5.82 17.89 1.80
C ILE A 33 4.35 17.50 1.82
N GLU A 34 3.78 17.27 0.65
CA GLU A 34 2.41 16.82 0.47
C GLU A 34 2.44 15.54 -0.37
N TYR A 35 1.94 14.43 0.15
CA TYR A 35 1.91 13.16 -0.61
C TYR A 35 0.72 13.09 -1.58
N ARG A 36 -0.26 13.98 -1.42
CA ARG A 36 -1.55 14.05 -2.16
C ARG A 36 -1.99 15.49 -2.40
N ALA A 37 -1.17 16.26 -3.09
CA ALA A 37 -1.51 17.62 -3.49
C ALA A 37 -2.47 17.65 -4.70
N GLY A 38 -3.42 18.58 -4.69
CA GLY A 38 -4.38 18.79 -5.78
C GLY A 38 -5.55 17.80 -5.77
N HIS A 39 -6.28 17.72 -6.89
CA HIS A 39 -7.38 16.79 -7.05
C HIS A 39 -6.92 15.33 -7.01
N TRP A 40 -7.72 14.46 -6.41
CA TRP A 40 -7.42 13.03 -6.32
C TRP A 40 -7.25 12.42 -7.73
N PRO A 41 -6.30 11.48 -7.96
CA PRO A 41 -5.35 10.85 -7.02
C PRO A 41 -4.20 11.71 -6.48
N GLY A 42 -4.05 12.92 -7.01
CA GLY A 42 -3.08 13.93 -6.59
C GLY A 42 -1.65 13.68 -7.05
N LYS A 43 -0.77 14.53 -6.52
CA LYS A 43 0.67 14.49 -6.74
C LYS A 43 1.41 14.45 -5.41
N MET A 44 2.59 13.85 -5.40
CA MET A 44 3.58 14.21 -4.39
C MET A 44 4.12 15.60 -4.74
N ARG A 45 4.02 16.55 -3.83
CA ARG A 45 4.57 17.90 -3.96
C ARG A 45 5.54 18.19 -2.84
N VAL A 46 6.68 18.77 -3.16
CA VAL A 46 7.56 19.40 -2.18
C VAL A 46 7.67 20.88 -2.49
N THR A 47 7.32 21.72 -1.51
CA THR A 47 7.45 23.17 -1.59
C THR A 47 8.70 23.59 -0.84
N LEU A 48 9.59 24.31 -1.53
CA LEU A 48 10.81 24.86 -0.95
C LEU A 48 10.56 26.25 -0.38
N ARG A 49 11.40 26.69 0.56
CA ARG A 49 11.31 28.02 1.21
C ARG A 49 11.43 29.19 0.23
N ASN A 50 12.10 28.98 -0.91
CA ASN A 50 12.19 29.97 -1.99
C ASN A 50 10.97 29.97 -2.94
N GLY A 51 9.91 29.22 -2.61
CA GLY A 51 8.68 29.14 -3.40
C GLY A 51 8.70 28.10 -4.52
N ARG A 52 9.85 27.51 -4.87
CA ARG A 52 9.93 26.47 -5.92
C ARG A 52 9.15 25.22 -5.49
N ARG A 53 8.36 24.67 -6.42
CA ARG A 53 7.56 23.46 -6.22
C ARG A 53 8.10 22.32 -7.07
N LEU A 54 8.38 21.19 -6.44
CA LEU A 54 8.76 19.94 -7.10
C LEU A 54 7.56 19.01 -7.05
N GLU A 55 7.10 18.52 -8.20
CA GLU A 55 5.91 17.69 -8.29
C GLU A 55 6.18 16.37 -8.98
N LEU A 56 5.49 15.33 -8.51
CA LEU A 56 5.50 14.01 -9.08
C LEU A 56 4.12 13.39 -9.00
N ASP A 57 3.55 12.96 -10.13
CA ASP A 57 2.26 12.30 -10.15
C ASP A 57 2.25 11.10 -9.20
N LYS A 58 1.16 10.93 -8.45
CA LYS A 58 1.07 9.92 -7.39
C LYS A 58 1.41 8.51 -7.88
N PHE A 59 1.00 8.17 -9.10
CA PHE A 59 1.29 6.85 -9.67
C PHE A 59 2.74 6.67 -10.07
N TYR A 60 3.47 7.76 -10.33
CA TYR A 60 4.89 7.70 -10.59
C TYR A 60 5.63 7.52 -9.26
N ALA A 61 5.24 8.25 -8.21
CA ALA A 61 5.80 8.09 -6.87
C ALA A 61 5.74 6.65 -6.32
N ASN A 62 4.83 5.81 -6.82
CA ASN A 62 4.76 4.39 -6.47
C ASN A 62 6.05 3.61 -6.76
N TYR A 63 6.94 4.06 -7.67
CA TYR A 63 8.23 3.39 -7.87
C TYR A 63 9.01 3.32 -6.56
N MET A 64 8.87 4.34 -5.69
CA MET A 64 9.57 4.42 -4.42
C MET A 64 9.29 3.23 -3.51
N ASN A 65 8.08 2.65 -3.58
CA ASN A 65 7.73 1.47 -2.79
C ASN A 65 8.63 0.27 -3.13
N LEU A 66 9.05 0.11 -4.39
CA LEU A 66 9.92 -1.00 -4.74
C LEU A 66 11.32 -0.85 -4.12
N PHE A 67 11.86 0.36 -4.19
CA PHE A 67 13.27 0.60 -3.86
C PHE A 67 13.49 0.96 -2.39
N TYR A 68 12.51 1.60 -1.73
CA TYR A 68 12.69 2.26 -0.43
C TYR A 68 11.71 1.78 0.65
N VAL A 69 10.88 0.77 0.39
CA VAL A 69 10.00 0.21 1.43
C VAL A 69 10.82 -0.30 2.63
N VAL A 70 10.34 0.02 3.82
CA VAL A 70 10.95 -0.45 5.07
C VAL A 70 10.73 -1.95 5.20
N GLU A 71 11.74 -2.66 5.71
CA GLU A 71 11.73 -4.13 5.79
C GLU A 71 10.47 -4.66 6.52
N ARG A 72 10.08 -4.05 7.65
CA ARG A 72 8.89 -4.46 8.41
C ARG A 72 7.60 -4.41 7.58
N SER A 73 7.48 -3.47 6.64
CA SER A 73 6.30 -3.35 5.78
C SER A 73 6.12 -4.54 4.84
N LEU A 74 7.22 -5.22 4.48
CA LEU A 74 7.19 -6.42 3.63
C LEU A 74 6.62 -7.65 4.34
N TYR A 75 6.65 -7.65 5.67
CA TYR A 75 6.21 -8.76 6.53
C TYR A 75 4.91 -8.46 7.27
N CYS A 76 4.38 -7.25 7.18
CA CYS A 76 3.09 -6.87 7.77
C CYS A 76 1.94 -7.51 6.99
N VAL A 77 0.99 -8.11 7.71
CA VAL A 77 -0.17 -8.81 7.14
C VAL A 77 -1.47 -7.99 7.09
N ASP A 78 -1.44 -6.80 7.67
CA ASP A 78 -2.60 -5.92 7.77
C ASP A 78 -2.50 -4.78 6.75
N LEU A 79 -3.54 -4.67 5.92
CA LEU A 79 -3.74 -3.54 5.00
C LEU A 79 -4.70 -2.51 5.58
N SER A 80 -5.70 -2.94 6.33
CA SER A 80 -6.93 -2.19 6.58
C SER A 80 -7.12 -1.81 8.03
N ASN A 81 -6.09 -1.94 8.88
CA ASN A 81 -6.16 -1.73 10.32
C ASN A 81 -7.32 -2.54 10.92
N GLU A 82 -7.18 -3.85 10.87
CA GLU A 82 -8.27 -4.80 11.18
C GLU A 82 -8.74 -4.76 12.62
N LEU A 83 -7.93 -4.18 13.51
CA LEU A 83 -8.19 -4.05 14.95
C LEU A 83 -8.67 -2.64 15.35
N ALA A 84 -8.90 -1.73 14.41
CA ALA A 84 -9.45 -0.41 14.71
C ALA A 84 -10.97 -0.45 14.91
N ASP A 85 -11.56 0.59 15.51
CA ASP A 85 -13.03 0.73 15.58
C ASP A 85 -13.59 1.17 14.22
N ILE A 86 -12.88 2.07 13.55
CA ILE A 86 -13.16 2.56 12.20
C ILE A 86 -11.90 2.41 11.36
N SER A 87 -12.03 1.85 10.17
CA SER A 87 -10.95 1.80 9.19
C SER A 87 -11.29 2.59 7.95
N ALA A 88 -10.37 3.41 7.46
CA ALA A 88 -10.61 4.25 6.28
C ALA A 88 -9.43 4.27 5.30
N GLY A 89 -9.70 4.35 4.01
CA GLY A 89 -8.67 4.55 2.98
C GLY A 89 -9.26 5.00 1.65
N ASP A 90 -8.42 5.50 0.73
CA ASP A 90 -8.85 5.89 -0.62
C ASP A 90 -9.66 4.78 -1.31
N ALA A 91 -10.87 5.09 -1.78
CA ALA A 91 -11.69 4.19 -2.58
C ALA A 91 -11.14 4.06 -4.01
N TRP A 92 -10.25 3.09 -4.24
CA TRP A 92 -9.60 2.88 -5.53
C TRP A 92 -10.51 2.19 -6.56
N ALA A 93 -11.48 2.91 -7.12
CA ALA A 93 -12.33 2.41 -8.19
C ALA A 93 -12.15 3.22 -9.48
N PRO A 94 -12.19 2.59 -10.68
CA PRO A 94 -12.12 3.31 -11.95
C PRO A 94 -13.16 4.44 -12.10
N ARG A 95 -14.37 4.24 -11.52
CA ARG A 95 -15.45 5.23 -11.52
C ARG A 95 -15.08 6.52 -10.79
N TYR A 96 -14.31 6.44 -9.71
CA TYR A 96 -13.82 7.61 -8.97
C TYR A 96 -12.55 8.18 -9.61
N GLU A 97 -11.66 7.32 -10.14
CA GLU A 97 -10.41 7.75 -10.81
C GLU A 97 -10.70 8.65 -12.01
N ALA A 98 -11.74 8.32 -12.79
CA ALA A 98 -12.14 9.08 -13.97
C ALA A 98 -12.78 10.45 -13.64
N ARG A 99 -13.36 10.61 -12.44
CA ARG A 99 -14.06 11.83 -12.02
C ARG A 99 -13.18 12.81 -11.26
N HIS A 100 -11.96 12.42 -10.90
CA HIS A 100 -11.09 13.19 -10.01
C HIS A 100 -11.71 13.52 -8.64
N GLU A 101 -12.69 12.72 -8.23
CA GLU A 101 -13.38 12.81 -6.95
C GLU A 101 -12.75 11.83 -5.96
N GLY A 102 -12.24 12.35 -4.84
CA GLY A 102 -11.65 11.53 -3.79
C GLY A 102 -12.73 10.99 -2.85
N PHE A 103 -13.08 9.71 -2.99
CA PHE A 103 -13.91 9.01 -2.01
C PHE A 103 -13.03 8.20 -1.06
N SER A 104 -13.50 8.02 0.17
CA SER A 104 -12.90 7.07 1.12
C SER A 104 -13.81 5.86 1.29
N LEU A 105 -13.22 4.67 1.22
CA LEU A 105 -13.85 3.45 1.72
C LEU A 105 -13.70 3.45 3.24
N ILE A 106 -14.82 3.39 3.95
CA ILE A 106 -14.89 3.39 5.42
C ILE A 106 -15.53 2.08 5.88
N ILE A 107 -14.99 1.49 6.94
CA ILE A 107 -15.49 0.26 7.57
C ILE A 107 -15.68 0.55 9.06
N GLY A 108 -16.93 0.51 9.55
CA GLY A 108 -17.23 0.40 10.98
C GLY A 108 -17.03 -1.05 11.43
N ARG A 109 -16.08 -1.29 12.34
CA ARG A 109 -15.70 -2.65 12.78
C ARG A 109 -16.30 -3.03 14.13
N THR A 110 -16.41 -2.06 15.02
CA THR A 110 -16.97 -2.23 16.36
C THR A 110 -18.27 -1.44 16.49
N ALA A 111 -19.09 -1.79 17.48
CA ALA A 111 -20.31 -1.05 17.78
C ALA A 111 -20.01 0.44 18.08
N ALA A 112 -18.92 0.71 18.80
CA ALA A 112 -18.47 2.08 19.07
C ALA A 112 -18.05 2.82 17.79
N GLY A 113 -17.35 2.14 16.87
CA GLY A 113 -16.99 2.71 15.58
C GLY A 113 -18.20 3.03 14.71
N GLN A 114 -19.19 2.13 14.64
CA GLN A 114 -20.42 2.36 13.89
C GLN A 114 -21.23 3.51 14.48
N ALA A 115 -21.44 3.54 15.80
CA ALA A 115 -22.16 4.63 16.46
C ALA A 115 -21.51 6.01 16.21
N ALA A 116 -20.17 6.06 16.17
CA ALA A 116 -19.46 7.29 15.82
C ALA A 116 -19.67 7.72 14.36
N LEU A 117 -19.72 6.77 13.41
CA LEU A 117 -20.04 7.07 12.01
C LEU A 117 -21.47 7.58 11.85
N ASP A 118 -22.43 6.94 12.53
CA ASP A 118 -23.84 7.34 12.51
C ASP A 118 -24.04 8.75 13.09
N ALA A 119 -23.35 9.07 14.19
CA ALA A 119 -23.36 10.40 14.77
C ALA A 119 -22.76 11.46 13.83
N CYS A 120 -21.65 11.16 13.16
CA CYS A 120 -21.05 12.04 12.14
C CYS A 120 -21.99 12.27 10.95
N GLN A 121 -22.70 11.22 10.51
CA GLN A 121 -23.69 11.33 9.44
C GLN A 121 -24.91 12.17 9.87
N ALA A 122 -25.45 11.92 11.07
CA ALA A 122 -26.57 12.68 11.62
C ALA A 122 -26.23 14.16 11.82
N ALA A 123 -24.97 14.48 12.15
CA ALA A 123 -24.47 15.84 12.25
C ALA A 123 -24.16 16.50 10.88
N GLY A 124 -24.31 15.77 9.77
CA GLY A 124 -24.00 16.26 8.42
C GLY A 124 -22.50 16.46 8.14
N ALA A 125 -21.62 15.91 8.98
CA ALA A 125 -20.17 16.03 8.83
C ALA A 125 -19.62 15.13 7.72
N ILE A 126 -20.32 14.03 7.43
CA ILE A 126 -19.99 13.08 6.36
C ILE A 126 -21.24 12.61 5.63
N GLU A 127 -21.08 12.24 4.37
CA GLU A 127 -22.07 11.50 3.60
C GLU A 127 -21.61 10.05 3.47
N LEU A 128 -22.46 9.11 3.91
CA LEU A 128 -22.19 7.68 3.80
C LEU A 128 -22.97 7.09 2.63
N LEU A 129 -22.23 6.61 1.63
CA LEU A 129 -22.78 5.89 0.48
C LEU A 129 -22.55 4.39 0.68
N PRO A 130 -23.61 3.55 0.61
CA PRO A 130 -23.45 2.11 0.76
C PRO A 130 -22.62 1.54 -0.40
N THR A 131 -21.75 0.57 -0.08
CA THR A 131 -20.99 -0.21 -1.06
C THR A 131 -21.06 -1.68 -0.68
N ASP A 132 -21.07 -2.56 -1.68
CA ASP A 132 -21.02 -3.99 -1.41
C ASP A 132 -19.60 -4.44 -1.03
N ARG A 133 -19.54 -5.62 -0.39
CA ARG A 133 -18.26 -6.23 -0.01
C ARG A 133 -17.39 -6.54 -1.23
N ALA A 134 -18.00 -6.91 -2.36
CA ALA A 134 -17.28 -7.29 -3.57
C ALA A 134 -16.53 -6.10 -4.18
N ASP A 135 -17.18 -4.94 -4.33
CA ASP A 135 -16.56 -3.70 -4.80
C ASP A 135 -15.45 -3.27 -3.84
N ALA A 136 -15.70 -3.30 -2.53
CA ALA A 136 -14.70 -2.94 -1.52
C ALA A 136 -13.43 -3.80 -1.63
N LEU A 137 -13.58 -5.12 -1.84
CA LEU A 137 -12.46 -6.02 -2.07
C LEU A 137 -11.78 -5.77 -3.43
N GLU A 138 -12.53 -5.47 -4.49
CA GLU A 138 -11.96 -5.16 -5.81
C GLU A 138 -11.09 -3.90 -5.76
N MET A 139 -11.54 -2.84 -5.06
CA MET A 139 -10.81 -1.58 -4.93
C MET A 139 -9.40 -1.79 -4.36
N HIS A 140 -9.22 -2.77 -3.47
CA HIS A 140 -7.98 -3.01 -2.75
C HIS A 140 -7.32 -4.36 -3.06
N SER A 141 -7.73 -5.05 -4.13
CA SER A 141 -7.36 -6.46 -4.35
C SER A 141 -5.84 -6.70 -4.39
N HIS A 142 -5.08 -5.79 -5.01
CA HIS A 142 -3.61 -5.87 -5.08
C HIS A 142 -2.93 -5.73 -3.72
N GLY A 143 -3.41 -4.77 -2.93
CA GLY A 143 -2.90 -4.52 -1.58
C GLY A 143 -3.23 -5.70 -0.67
N LEU A 144 -4.48 -6.17 -0.74
CA LEU A 144 -4.95 -7.31 0.04
C LEU A 144 -4.17 -8.57 -0.32
N TYR A 145 -3.99 -8.87 -1.61
CA TYR A 145 -3.19 -10.02 -2.02
C TYR A 145 -1.75 -9.92 -1.52
N ASN A 146 -1.11 -8.75 -1.63
CA ASN A 146 0.28 -8.58 -1.20
C ASN A 146 0.44 -8.72 0.32
N LYS A 147 -0.54 -8.22 1.09
CA LYS A 147 -0.55 -8.20 2.56
C LYS A 147 -1.10 -9.49 3.18
N LYS A 148 -2.04 -10.18 2.56
CA LYS A 148 -2.67 -11.38 3.15
C LYS A 148 -2.11 -12.68 2.61
N ILE A 149 -1.62 -12.70 1.37
CA ILE A 149 -1.23 -13.94 0.68
C ILE A 149 0.26 -13.95 0.36
N ALA A 150 0.74 -13.02 -0.47
CA ALA A 150 2.13 -13.03 -0.94
C ALA A 150 3.16 -12.81 0.19
N VAL A 151 2.74 -12.17 1.28
CA VAL A 151 3.55 -11.98 2.51
C VAL A 151 4.07 -13.29 3.08
N TRP A 152 3.28 -14.36 3.02
CA TRP A 152 3.61 -15.61 3.67
C TRP A 152 4.74 -16.32 2.95
N THR A 153 4.84 -16.17 1.63
CA THR A 153 6.03 -16.64 0.90
C THR A 153 7.29 -15.90 1.35
N ARG A 154 7.22 -14.59 1.62
CA ARG A 154 8.37 -13.83 2.14
C ARG A 154 8.74 -14.24 3.57
N ILE A 155 7.74 -14.52 4.40
CA ILE A 155 7.92 -15.03 5.77
C ILE A 155 8.59 -16.41 5.72
N ASP A 156 8.10 -17.33 4.88
CA ASP A 156 8.64 -18.68 4.71
C ASP A 156 10.11 -18.62 4.24
N LEU A 157 10.42 -17.81 3.23
CA LEU A 157 11.79 -17.60 2.75
C LEU A 157 12.69 -17.03 3.86
N ARG A 158 12.20 -16.05 4.63
CA ARG A 158 12.95 -15.47 5.75
C ARG A 158 13.24 -16.52 6.83
N LYS A 159 12.24 -17.34 7.17
CA LYS A 159 12.38 -18.43 8.16
C LYS A 159 13.38 -19.49 7.68
N ALA A 160 13.32 -19.87 6.40
CA ALA A 160 14.26 -20.82 5.80
C ALA A 160 15.73 -20.33 5.83
N LEU A 161 15.93 -19.00 5.82
CA LEU A 161 17.24 -18.36 5.99
C LEU A 161 17.66 -18.22 7.48
N GLY A 162 16.95 -18.84 8.42
CA GLY A 162 17.26 -18.81 9.84
C GLY A 162 17.01 -17.46 10.52
N ARG A 163 16.23 -16.56 9.88
CA ARG A 163 15.95 -15.23 10.44
C ARG A 163 14.64 -15.21 11.21
N ALA A 164 14.59 -14.39 12.26
CA ALA A 164 13.37 -14.16 13.04
C ALA A 164 12.23 -13.64 12.16
N VAL A 165 11.02 -14.17 12.39
CA VAL A 165 9.79 -13.83 11.70
C VAL A 165 8.70 -13.42 12.70
N PRO A 166 7.79 -12.50 12.33
CA PRO A 166 6.66 -12.14 13.18
C PRO A 166 5.68 -13.30 13.35
N ALA A 167 5.13 -13.44 14.56
CA ALA A 167 4.03 -14.34 14.85
C ALA A 167 2.69 -13.59 14.75
N TYR A 168 1.81 -14.06 13.87
CA TYR A 168 0.48 -13.44 13.64
C TYR A 168 -0.69 -14.32 14.12
N GLY A 169 -0.44 -15.48 14.71
CA GLY A 169 -1.48 -16.37 15.24
C GLY A 169 -2.28 -17.16 14.19
N TYR A 170 -2.16 -16.82 12.90
CA TYR A 170 -2.87 -17.50 11.81
C TYR A 170 -1.96 -17.72 10.61
N ARG A 171 -2.29 -18.68 9.73
CA ARG A 171 -1.61 -18.86 8.44
C ARG A 171 -2.59 -19.32 7.34
N PRO A 172 -2.63 -18.66 6.17
CA PRO A 172 -3.46 -19.12 5.07
C PRO A 172 -2.84 -20.29 4.32
N LEU A 173 -3.68 -21.15 3.75
CA LEU A 173 -3.25 -22.15 2.76
C LEU A 173 -2.81 -21.47 1.46
N LEU A 174 -1.53 -21.64 1.12
CA LEU A 174 -0.97 -21.09 -0.12
C LEU A 174 -0.99 -22.12 -1.24
N SER A 175 -1.75 -21.84 -2.30
CA SER A 175 -1.68 -22.60 -3.55
C SER A 175 -0.31 -22.48 -4.23
N GLY A 176 0.06 -23.45 -5.06
CA GLY A 176 1.33 -23.42 -5.82
C GLY A 176 1.50 -22.14 -6.64
N ARG A 177 0.42 -21.68 -7.28
CA ARG A 177 0.39 -20.38 -7.99
C ARG A 177 0.67 -19.21 -7.05
N SER A 178 0.08 -19.20 -5.85
CA SER A 178 0.29 -18.12 -4.88
C SER A 178 1.75 -18.06 -4.41
N ARG A 179 2.38 -19.24 -4.20
CA ARG A 179 3.82 -19.34 -3.87
C ARG A 179 4.71 -18.83 -5.00
N LEU A 180 4.42 -19.19 -6.25
CA LEU A 180 5.16 -18.71 -7.43
C LEU A 180 5.08 -17.18 -7.55
N VAL A 181 3.87 -16.61 -7.48
CA VAL A 181 3.68 -15.16 -7.55
C VAL A 181 4.32 -14.47 -6.33
N GLY A 182 4.17 -15.03 -5.14
CA GLY A 182 4.77 -14.52 -3.90
C GLY A 182 6.30 -14.51 -3.97
N GLY A 183 6.90 -15.56 -4.52
CA GLY A 183 8.35 -15.68 -4.75
C GLY A 183 8.85 -14.66 -5.78
N TRP A 184 8.11 -14.44 -6.87
CA TRP A 184 8.43 -13.38 -7.83
C TRP A 184 8.37 -11.99 -7.20
N ILE A 185 7.33 -11.69 -6.41
CA ILE A 185 7.24 -10.42 -5.66
C ILE A 185 8.42 -10.28 -4.70
N ALA A 186 8.79 -11.36 -3.99
CA ALA A 186 9.93 -11.37 -3.08
C ALA A 186 11.24 -11.05 -3.80
N ALA A 187 11.47 -11.68 -4.96
CA ALA A 187 12.65 -11.44 -5.79
C ALA A 187 12.70 -9.98 -6.29
N VAL A 188 11.57 -9.45 -6.74
CA VAL A 188 11.46 -8.06 -7.20
C VAL A 188 11.84 -7.07 -6.08
N TYR A 189 11.32 -7.25 -4.85
CA TYR A 189 11.75 -6.43 -3.71
C TYR A 189 13.22 -6.64 -3.35
N ALA A 190 13.71 -7.89 -3.34
CA ALA A 190 15.10 -8.19 -3.02
C ALA A 190 16.07 -7.51 -3.99
N VAL A 191 15.76 -7.47 -5.28
CA VAL A 191 16.52 -6.77 -6.31
C VAL A 191 16.38 -5.26 -6.16
N GLY A 192 15.15 -4.73 -6.04
CA GLY A 192 14.88 -3.30 -5.92
C GLY A 192 15.53 -2.64 -4.70
N GLN A 193 15.71 -3.38 -3.61
CA GLN A 193 16.34 -2.85 -2.39
C GLN A 193 17.87 -2.84 -2.45
N GLN A 194 18.51 -3.39 -3.49
CA GLN A 194 19.95 -3.36 -3.62
C GLN A 194 20.49 -1.95 -3.87
N ARG A 195 21.71 -1.68 -3.36
CA ARG A 195 22.38 -0.38 -3.52
C ARG A 195 22.56 0.00 -4.99
N TRP A 196 22.93 -0.97 -5.82
CA TRP A 196 23.10 -0.76 -7.26
C TRP A 196 21.76 -0.46 -7.96
N ALA A 197 20.67 -1.13 -7.57
CA ALA A 197 19.36 -0.90 -8.16
C ALA A 197 18.85 0.52 -7.83
N ARG A 198 19.03 0.96 -6.58
CA ARG A 198 18.79 2.35 -6.15
C ARG A 198 19.67 3.35 -6.89
N TRP A 199 20.95 3.02 -7.10
CA TRP A 199 21.88 3.87 -7.85
C TRP A 199 21.45 4.06 -9.31
N ILE A 200 20.97 3.00 -9.97
CA ILE A 200 20.47 3.05 -11.35
C ILE A 200 19.19 3.89 -11.40
N VAL A 201 18.18 3.57 -10.58
CA VAL A 201 16.89 4.28 -10.62
C VAL A 201 17.05 5.76 -10.30
N ASN A 202 18.03 6.12 -9.47
CA ASN A 202 18.30 7.51 -9.12
C ASN A 202 18.93 8.31 -10.28
N ARG A 203 19.56 7.66 -11.28
CA ARG A 203 20.06 8.32 -12.49
C ARG A 203 19.04 8.43 -13.62
N LEU A 204 17.98 7.64 -13.58
CA LEU A 204 16.93 7.71 -14.59
C LEU A 204 16.03 8.94 -14.36
N PRO A 205 15.55 9.61 -15.43
CA PRO A 205 14.51 10.62 -15.33
C PRO A 205 13.28 10.09 -14.60
N VAL A 206 12.65 10.93 -13.79
CA VAL A 206 11.51 10.54 -12.95
C VAL A 206 10.30 10.19 -13.81
N GLU A 207 10.15 10.86 -14.95
CA GLU A 207 9.08 10.64 -15.92
C GLU A 207 9.21 9.27 -16.59
N LEU A 208 10.44 8.85 -16.91
CA LEU A 208 10.70 7.55 -17.52
C LEU A 208 10.39 6.41 -16.55
N THR A 209 10.92 6.52 -15.32
CA THR A 209 10.66 5.53 -14.25
C THR A 209 9.19 5.51 -13.86
N GLY A 210 8.55 6.68 -13.74
CA GLY A 210 7.14 6.82 -13.47
C GLY A 210 6.23 6.16 -14.53
N LYS A 211 6.47 6.44 -15.83
CA LYS A 211 5.73 5.82 -16.94
C LYS A 211 5.85 4.30 -16.95
N ALA A 212 7.07 3.77 -16.73
CA ALA A 212 7.30 2.33 -16.65
C ALA A 212 6.50 1.68 -15.50
N PHE A 213 6.54 2.26 -14.31
CA PHE A 213 5.81 1.75 -13.15
C PHE A 213 4.29 1.85 -13.30
N ALA A 214 3.79 2.94 -13.90
CA ALA A 214 2.36 3.08 -14.19
C ALA A 214 1.87 1.98 -15.17
N ALA A 215 2.67 1.66 -16.19
CA ALA A 215 2.37 0.58 -17.13
C ALA A 215 2.38 -0.81 -16.46
N VAL A 216 3.40 -1.08 -15.63
CA VAL A 216 3.49 -2.33 -14.85
C VAL A 216 2.29 -2.46 -13.92
N ARG A 217 1.89 -1.39 -13.22
CA ARG A 217 0.70 -1.40 -12.36
C ARG A 217 -0.57 -1.71 -13.15
N LYS A 218 -0.77 -1.08 -14.31
CA LYS A 218 -1.96 -1.33 -15.16
C LYS A 218 -2.04 -2.80 -15.57
N ARG A 219 -0.90 -3.40 -15.92
CA ARG A 219 -0.81 -4.84 -16.25
C ARG A 219 -1.05 -5.73 -15.04
N TRP A 220 -0.43 -5.40 -13.90
CA TRP A 220 -0.65 -6.10 -12.63
C TRP A 220 -2.12 -6.11 -12.26
N ARG A 221 -2.77 -4.93 -12.29
CA ARG A 221 -4.20 -4.77 -12.01
C ARG A 221 -5.07 -5.68 -12.87
N LYS A 222 -4.80 -5.73 -14.17
CA LYS A 222 -5.53 -6.60 -15.10
C LYS A 222 -5.39 -8.09 -14.76
N ASN A 223 -4.20 -8.52 -14.32
CA ASN A 223 -3.88 -9.94 -14.09
C ASN A 223 -4.30 -10.46 -12.70
N THR A 224 -4.56 -9.56 -11.76
CA THR A 224 -4.90 -9.87 -10.35
C THR A 224 -6.26 -9.29 -9.96
N ARG A 225 -7.02 -8.78 -10.92
CA ARG A 225 -8.45 -8.55 -10.75
C ARG A 225 -9.09 -9.88 -10.34
N PRO A 226 -9.93 -9.89 -9.29
CA PRO A 226 -10.79 -11.03 -9.05
C PRO A 226 -11.63 -11.26 -10.30
N ARG A 227 -11.42 -12.40 -10.98
CA ARG A 227 -12.54 -12.98 -11.74
C ARG A 227 -13.64 -13.18 -10.71
N ARG A 228 -14.89 -12.84 -11.04
CA ARG A 228 -16.09 -12.68 -10.15
C ARG A 228 -16.35 -13.78 -9.09
N SER A 229 -15.50 -14.78 -9.01
CA SER A 229 -15.32 -15.71 -7.88
C SER A 229 -13.85 -16.16 -7.84
N GLY A 230 -13.08 -15.82 -6.81
CA GLY A 230 -11.94 -16.66 -6.39
C GLY A 230 -10.50 -16.12 -6.35
N ALA A 231 -10.17 -14.88 -6.74
CA ALA A 231 -8.77 -14.41 -6.60
C ALA A 231 -8.41 -13.91 -5.19
N LEU A 232 -9.42 -13.53 -4.41
CA LEU A 232 -9.37 -13.47 -2.94
C LEU A 232 -10.36 -14.51 -2.39
N GLY A 233 -10.39 -15.70 -3.03
CA GLY A 233 -11.21 -16.82 -2.57
C GLY A 233 -10.97 -17.02 -1.08
N THR A 234 -11.98 -17.49 -0.35
CA THR A 234 -11.82 -17.99 1.02
C THR A 234 -10.54 -18.84 1.06
N TYR A 235 -9.48 -18.29 1.65
CA TYR A 235 -8.27 -19.06 1.88
C TYR A 235 -8.47 -19.67 3.25
N ASP A 236 -8.48 -21.00 3.31
CA ASP A 236 -8.58 -21.69 4.58
C ASP A 236 -7.42 -21.24 5.46
N VAL A 237 -7.77 -20.86 6.68
CA VAL A 237 -6.82 -20.43 7.70
C VAL A 237 -6.52 -21.65 8.55
N ILE A 238 -5.23 -21.98 8.69
CA ILE A 238 -4.78 -22.82 9.78
C ILE A 238 -4.64 -21.90 10.98
N GLU A 239 -5.54 -22.04 11.95
CA GLU A 239 -5.30 -21.57 13.30
C GLU A 239 -4.18 -22.44 13.87
N ASN A 240 -3.07 -21.83 14.26
CA ASN A 240 -2.03 -22.58 14.95
C ASN A 240 -2.54 -22.87 16.37
N ALA A 241 -3.15 -24.03 16.57
CA ALA A 241 -3.40 -24.55 17.91
C ALA A 241 -2.06 -24.67 18.64
N GLY A 242 -1.91 -23.98 19.78
CA GLY A 242 -0.83 -24.21 20.72
C GLY A 242 0.46 -23.42 20.44
N THR A 243 0.56 -22.24 21.03
CA THR A 243 1.68 -21.96 21.93
C THR A 243 1.04 -21.42 23.20
N ASP A 244 0.78 -22.30 24.16
CA ASP A 244 0.53 -21.89 25.53
C ASP A 244 1.68 -20.97 25.93
N MET A 245 1.36 -19.70 26.15
CA MET A 245 2.26 -18.80 26.87
C MET A 245 2.09 -19.11 28.35
N THR A 246 2.89 -20.05 28.84
CA THR A 246 3.38 -20.06 30.22
C THR A 246 4.74 -19.38 30.29
#